data_AF-A0A5D0PCQ8-F1
#
_entry.id   AF-A0A5D0PCQ8-F1
#
_cell.length_a   1.000
_cell.length_b   1.000
_cell.length_c   1.000
_cell.angle_alpha   90.00
_cell.angle_beta   90.00
_cell.angle_gamma   90.00
#
_symmetry.space_group_name_H-M   'P 1'
#
loop_
_entity.id
_entity.type
_entity.pdbx_description
1 polymer ?
#
loop_
_entity_poly.entity_id
_entity_poly.type
_entity_poly.pdbx_seq_one_letter_code
_entity_poly.pdbx_strand_id
1 'polypeptide(L)'
;MEHALPEAADHSSITRPPATAVLPPRHGARWERQEINTLLAELRAGIPLADIANLHGRTISTLQVRLAEMIPPSEGVDPLDAYTWHRAHIDRVLNIWQTITGTSLDAERQAEFHTRPEIADLLRYSKGDLDRAGRALLEHTGRLLLTPWVVECSWPGLGLVDLSWQALRSADEDTHIHARELPAAAISGVSNSRRRDVLARRLGLYDYQPQSLETVGAAHEVSKERARQLQEKALQRLRAEHRMPWAIDHVRSLVHRSLEQAGESSVDSAEALLTISEIALPNADPRLAVRFMAAVAKYSLQEGKQFAAQTTSILARRRERERQHLRQTGAARRATERCTRLLAAVVWPSTRGSLPDARQVRARRSIREREHSGLWDSLKLGRKVAYESIAELRVIQTFDLADQIAWYCEQPVAIPYQFGSEKHTYYPDLLAVTKDQRCFLVEVKPHVEMATSINRVKAAAMFAYCAERGWGHIVTDGARHMRQLADLTVDPTTVELLLSALKKRDLYWSDILHLRNEKPLTSIEIAAIVLQQGWNFQLRPYRISTNCAVSKPAA
;
A
#
# COMPACT_ATOMS: atom_id res chain seq x y z
N MET A 1 41.98 19.60 10.03
CA MET A 1 42.46 20.43 11.14
C MET A 1 41.65 20.06 12.37
N GLU A 2 42.36 19.72 13.44
CA GLU A 2 41.95 19.53 14.84
C GLU A 2 41.04 18.37 15.28
N HIS A 3 41.43 17.88 16.46
CA HIS A 3 41.14 16.61 17.11
C HIS A 3 39.88 16.66 17.98
N ALA A 4 39.29 15.48 18.23
CA ALA A 4 38.91 15.06 19.59
C ALA A 4 38.73 13.52 19.64
N LEU A 5 39.72 12.83 20.19
CA LEU A 5 39.62 11.47 20.72
C LEU A 5 39.37 11.58 22.24
N PRO A 6 38.52 10.73 22.86
CA PRO A 6 38.41 10.69 24.31
C PRO A 6 39.58 9.90 24.94
N GLU A 7 39.94 10.36 26.14
CA GLU A 7 41.09 10.02 26.96
C GLU A 7 41.32 8.52 27.19
N ALA A 8 42.59 8.13 27.07
CA ALA A 8 43.13 6.88 27.57
C ALA A 8 43.36 6.98 29.09
N ALA A 9 42.80 6.03 29.85
CA ALA A 9 43.19 5.82 31.23
C ALA A 9 44.58 5.16 31.29
N ASP A 10 45.46 5.82 32.03
CA ASP A 10 46.83 5.46 32.35
C ASP A 10 46.92 4.18 33.18
N HIS A 11 47.65 3.17 32.69
CA HIS A 11 48.27 2.13 33.50
C HIS A 11 49.60 1.72 32.89
N SER A 12 50.59 2.58 33.09
CA SER A 12 52.01 2.24 32.94
C SER A 12 52.46 1.34 34.11
N SER A 13 52.58 0.04 33.87
CA SER A 13 53.45 -0.88 34.64
C SER A 13 53.64 -2.19 33.86
N ILE A 14 54.47 -2.13 32.81
CA ILE A 14 54.97 -3.33 32.13
C ILE A 14 56.00 -3.99 33.06
N THR A 15 55.53 -4.92 33.88
CA THR A 15 56.38 -5.99 34.40
C THR A 15 56.42 -7.10 33.36
N ARG A 16 57.63 -7.47 32.94
CA ARG A 16 57.93 -8.59 32.05
C ARG A 16 57.24 -9.86 32.58
N PRO A 17 56.39 -10.57 31.81
CA PRO A 17 55.80 -11.81 32.29
C PRO A 17 56.90 -12.88 32.42
N PRO A 18 56.87 -13.72 33.47
CA PRO A 18 57.81 -14.83 33.61
C PRO A 18 57.48 -15.93 32.60
N ALA A 19 58.47 -16.79 32.36
CA ALA A 19 58.45 -17.88 31.41
C ALA A 19 57.24 -18.85 31.57
N THR A 20 56.66 -19.21 30.41
CA THR A 20 55.96 -20.47 30.11
C THR A 20 54.98 -21.00 31.17
N ALA A 21 53.76 -20.48 31.18
CA ALA A 21 52.61 -21.21 31.70
C ALA A 21 52.04 -22.11 30.59
N VAL A 22 52.34 -23.41 30.64
CA VAL A 22 51.73 -24.41 29.77
C VAL A 22 50.23 -24.50 30.12
N LEU A 23 49.36 -24.15 29.18
CA LEU A 23 47.91 -24.28 29.38
C LEU A 23 47.54 -25.78 29.49
N PRO A 24 46.56 -26.15 30.34
CA PRO A 24 46.12 -27.53 30.45
C PRO A 24 45.57 -28.03 29.10
N PRO A 25 45.72 -29.32 28.76
CA PRO A 25 45.37 -29.86 27.45
C PRO A 25 43.88 -29.69 27.11
N ARG A 26 43.58 -28.98 26.01
CA ARG A 26 42.22 -28.67 25.52
C ARG A 26 41.77 -29.64 24.43
N HIS A 27 41.86 -30.95 24.66
CA HIS A 27 41.48 -31.95 23.67
C HIS A 27 39.98 -31.87 23.31
N GLY A 28 39.66 -31.69 22.03
CA GLY A 28 38.28 -31.63 21.53
C GLY A 28 37.53 -30.32 21.80
N ALA A 29 38.16 -29.31 22.42
CA ALA A 29 37.55 -28.01 22.63
C ALA A 29 37.35 -27.27 21.29
N ARG A 30 36.19 -26.60 21.14
CA ARG A 30 35.92 -25.73 19.98
C ARG A 30 36.95 -24.60 19.92
N TRP A 31 37.31 -24.20 18.71
CA TRP A 31 38.18 -23.04 18.45
C TRP A 31 37.40 -21.75 18.66
N GLU A 32 37.86 -20.91 19.57
CA GLU A 32 37.29 -19.59 19.79
C GLU A 32 37.89 -18.56 18.81
N ARG A 33 37.16 -17.48 18.53
CA ARG A 33 37.62 -16.48 17.55
C ARG A 33 38.89 -15.76 18.01
N GLN A 34 38.97 -15.47 19.30
CA GLN A 34 40.15 -14.87 19.91
C GLN A 34 41.37 -15.80 19.83
N GLU A 35 41.17 -17.11 20.06
CA GLU A 35 42.20 -18.14 19.92
C GLU A 35 42.73 -18.23 18.47
N ILE A 36 41.85 -18.13 17.47
CA ILE A 36 42.24 -18.10 16.05
C ILE A 36 43.06 -16.84 15.73
N ASN A 37 42.67 -15.68 16.26
CA ASN A 37 43.41 -14.43 16.04
C ASN A 37 44.81 -14.51 16.67
N THR A 38 44.92 -15.08 17.86
CA THR A 38 46.22 -15.35 18.51
C THR A 38 47.07 -16.29 17.66
N LEU A 39 46.50 -17.39 17.16
CA LEU A 39 47.18 -18.32 16.26
C LEU A 39 47.74 -17.60 15.02
N LEU A 40 46.95 -16.74 14.35
CA LEU A 40 47.42 -16.00 13.18
C LEU A 40 48.53 -14.97 13.53
N ALA A 41 48.47 -14.36 14.71
CA ALA A 41 49.53 -13.45 15.17
C ALA A 41 50.85 -14.20 15.40
N GLU A 42 50.79 -15.40 16.00
CA GLU A 42 51.96 -16.24 16.25
C GLU A 42 52.57 -16.78 14.95
N LEU A 43 51.74 -17.17 13.97
CA LEU A 43 52.20 -17.50 12.62
C LEU A 43 52.93 -16.32 11.99
N ARG A 44 52.39 -15.09 12.09
CA ARG A 44 53.05 -13.89 11.55
C ARG A 44 54.39 -13.61 12.25
N ALA A 45 54.45 -13.78 13.57
CA ALA A 45 55.67 -13.66 14.36
C ALA A 45 56.72 -14.76 14.05
N GLY A 46 56.35 -15.82 13.33
CA GLY A 46 57.26 -16.88 12.92
C GLY A 46 57.57 -17.89 14.01
N ILE A 47 56.66 -18.02 14.98
CA ILE A 47 56.80 -19.00 16.05
C ILE A 47 56.67 -20.42 15.45
N PRO A 48 57.57 -21.36 15.79
CA PRO A 48 57.47 -22.75 15.33
C PRO A 48 56.16 -23.41 15.74
N LEU A 49 55.62 -24.28 14.87
CA LEU A 49 54.31 -24.93 15.09
C LEU A 49 54.24 -25.77 16.39
N ALA A 50 55.37 -26.34 16.82
CA ALA A 50 55.47 -27.06 18.09
C ALA A 50 55.31 -26.14 19.32
N ASP A 51 55.82 -24.92 19.25
CA ASP A 51 55.72 -23.95 20.33
C ASP A 51 54.31 -23.36 20.39
N ILE A 52 53.69 -23.12 19.22
CA ILE A 52 52.26 -22.75 19.12
C ILE A 52 51.38 -23.84 19.75
N ALA A 53 51.64 -25.12 19.47
CA ALA A 53 50.91 -26.24 20.08
C ALA A 53 50.94 -26.17 21.61
N ASN A 54 52.12 -25.91 22.19
CA ASN A 54 52.29 -25.76 23.63
C ASN A 54 51.57 -24.54 24.20
N LEU A 55 51.64 -23.39 23.51
CA LEU A 55 50.98 -22.15 23.92
C LEU A 55 49.45 -22.27 23.95
N HIS A 56 48.87 -23.02 23.01
CA HIS A 56 47.41 -23.23 22.92
C HIS A 56 46.93 -24.44 23.73
N GLY A 57 47.83 -25.25 24.30
CA GLY A 57 47.46 -26.51 24.95
C GLY A 57 46.80 -27.51 23.99
N ARG A 58 47.23 -27.52 22.70
CA ARG A 58 46.68 -28.36 21.63
C ARG A 58 47.78 -29.22 20.99
N THR A 59 47.39 -30.27 20.27
CA THR A 59 48.37 -31.08 19.53
C THR A 59 48.74 -30.42 18.20
N ILE A 60 49.95 -30.71 17.70
CA ILE A 60 50.40 -30.28 16.37
C ILE A 60 49.40 -30.71 15.28
N SER A 61 48.90 -31.95 15.35
CA SER A 61 47.91 -32.46 14.39
C SER A 61 46.61 -31.63 14.40
N THR A 62 46.15 -31.19 15.58
CA THR A 62 44.96 -30.34 15.71
C THR A 62 45.18 -28.95 15.11
N LEU A 63 46.39 -28.39 15.25
CA LEU A 63 46.76 -27.14 14.60
C LEU A 63 46.82 -27.29 13.08
N GLN A 64 47.48 -28.33 12.57
CA GLN A 64 47.59 -28.58 11.13
C GLN A 64 46.21 -28.71 10.48
N VAL A 65 45.31 -29.50 11.06
CA VAL A 65 43.93 -29.61 10.59
C VAL A 65 43.23 -28.25 10.60
N ARG A 66 43.39 -27.47 11.68
CA ARG A 66 42.75 -26.16 11.77
C ARG A 66 43.28 -25.17 10.74
N LEU A 67 44.59 -25.16 10.51
CA LEU A 67 45.24 -24.31 9.52
C LEU A 67 44.81 -24.71 8.11
N ALA A 68 44.75 -26.01 7.81
CA ALA A 68 44.26 -26.52 6.54
C ALA A 68 42.80 -26.11 6.27
N GLU A 69 41.92 -26.15 7.27
CA GLU A 69 40.53 -25.67 7.18
C GLU A 69 40.40 -24.16 6.87
N MET A 70 41.47 -23.39 7.05
CA MET A 70 41.52 -21.96 6.76
C MET A 70 42.12 -21.64 5.39
N ILE A 71 42.65 -22.64 4.68
CA ILE A 71 43.15 -22.49 3.32
C ILE A 71 41.98 -22.62 2.34
N PRO A 72 41.87 -21.76 1.31
CA PRO A 72 40.87 -21.93 0.27
C PRO A 72 41.02 -23.30 -0.41
N PRO A 73 39.95 -24.11 -0.56
CA PRO A 73 40.04 -25.43 -1.17
C PRO A 73 40.65 -25.44 -2.57
N SER A 74 40.52 -24.35 -3.32
CA SER A 74 41.08 -24.18 -4.67
C SER A 74 42.61 -24.15 -4.71
N GLU A 75 43.28 -23.91 -3.58
CA GLU A 75 44.74 -23.84 -3.51
C GLU A 75 45.38 -25.24 -3.44
N GLY A 76 44.60 -26.29 -3.13
CA GLY A 76 45.06 -27.69 -3.18
C GLY A 76 46.23 -28.04 -2.27
N VAL A 77 46.35 -27.37 -1.11
CA VAL A 77 47.48 -27.52 -0.18
C VAL A 77 47.30 -28.75 0.72
N ASP A 78 48.35 -29.56 0.86
CA ASP A 78 48.37 -30.66 1.82
C ASP A 78 48.26 -30.11 3.26
N PRO A 79 47.41 -30.68 4.15
CA PRO A 79 47.33 -30.25 5.54
C PRO A 79 48.66 -30.19 6.29
N LEU A 80 49.65 -31.01 5.91
CA LEU A 80 51.01 -31.00 6.48
C LEU A 80 51.77 -29.70 6.13
N ASP A 81 51.50 -29.13 4.97
CA ASP A 81 52.14 -27.91 4.45
C ASP A 81 51.41 -26.63 4.86
N ALA A 82 50.29 -26.75 5.58
CA ALA A 82 49.42 -25.62 5.90
C ALA A 82 50.14 -24.50 6.69
N TYR A 83 51.06 -24.86 7.60
CA TYR A 83 51.87 -23.87 8.33
C TYR A 83 52.74 -23.04 7.38
N THR A 84 53.47 -23.71 6.50
CA THR A 84 54.37 -23.06 5.52
C THR A 84 53.58 -22.18 4.57
N TRP A 85 52.42 -22.66 4.12
CA TRP A 85 51.53 -21.90 3.25
C TRP A 85 51.02 -20.63 3.93
N HIS A 86 50.52 -20.73 5.17
CA HIS A 86 50.04 -19.56 5.92
C HIS A 86 51.19 -18.57 6.16
N ARG A 87 52.39 -19.02 6.54
CA ARG A 87 53.58 -18.14 6.68
C ARG A 87 53.86 -17.31 5.43
N ALA A 88 53.69 -17.90 4.24
CA ALA A 88 53.93 -17.21 2.97
C ALA A 88 52.77 -16.28 2.54
N HIS A 89 51.55 -16.52 3.04
CA HIS A 89 50.33 -15.84 2.57
C HIS A 89 49.58 -15.07 3.67
N ILE A 90 50.13 -14.97 4.88
CA ILE A 90 49.47 -14.36 6.05
C ILE A 90 49.11 -12.88 5.82
N ASP A 91 49.86 -12.20 4.96
CA ASP A 91 49.66 -10.78 4.61
C ASP A 91 48.94 -10.59 3.26
N ARG A 92 48.48 -11.69 2.63
CA ARG A 92 47.78 -11.65 1.32
C ARG A 92 46.59 -10.70 1.32
N VAL A 93 45.76 -10.74 2.36
CA VAL A 93 44.56 -9.89 2.47
C VAL A 93 44.94 -8.41 2.53
N LEU A 94 45.97 -8.06 3.31
CA LEU A 94 46.48 -6.70 3.42
C LEU A 94 47.03 -6.22 2.07
N ASN A 95 47.88 -7.03 1.43
CA ASN A 95 48.48 -6.70 0.14
C ASN A 95 47.43 -6.45 -0.95
N ILE A 96 46.39 -7.30 -1.01
CA ILE A 96 45.27 -7.12 -1.94
C ILE A 96 44.48 -5.84 -1.59
N TRP A 97 44.19 -5.61 -0.31
CA TRP A 97 43.47 -4.40 0.12
C TRP A 97 44.21 -3.12 -0.27
N GLN A 98 45.53 -3.06 -0.03
CA GLN A 98 46.37 -1.91 -0.40
C GLN A 98 46.44 -1.72 -1.93
N THR A 99 46.47 -2.83 -2.68
CA THR A 99 46.46 -2.79 -4.15
C THR A 99 45.12 -2.26 -4.70
N ILE A 100 43.99 -2.71 -4.16
CA ILE A 100 42.66 -2.29 -4.61
C ILE A 100 42.39 -0.82 -4.24
N THR A 101 42.74 -0.41 -3.02
CA THR A 101 42.49 0.95 -2.52
C THR A 101 43.55 1.96 -2.95
N GLY A 102 44.68 1.52 -3.50
CA GLY A 102 45.83 2.37 -3.79
C GLY A 102 46.47 2.99 -2.54
N THR A 103 46.14 2.50 -1.35
CA THR A 103 46.58 3.07 -0.07
C THR A 103 47.72 2.25 0.51
N SER A 104 48.78 2.92 0.99
CA SER A 104 49.86 2.27 1.75
C SER A 104 49.72 2.53 3.24
N LEU A 105 49.67 1.47 4.05
CA LEU A 105 49.60 1.58 5.52
C LEU A 105 51.01 1.57 6.12
N ASP A 106 51.23 2.39 7.14
CA ASP A 106 52.43 2.34 7.99
C ASP A 106 52.42 1.09 8.91
N ALA A 107 53.55 0.80 9.56
CA ALA A 107 53.72 -0.42 10.36
C ALA A 107 52.70 -0.53 11.52
N GLU A 108 52.31 0.59 12.13
CA GLU A 108 51.35 0.61 13.23
C GLU A 108 49.95 0.25 12.73
N ARG A 109 49.51 0.86 11.62
CA ARG A 109 48.21 0.56 10.99
C ARG A 109 48.16 -0.84 10.37
N GLN A 110 49.28 -1.35 9.86
CA GLN A 110 49.36 -2.74 9.42
C GLN A 110 49.13 -3.70 10.59
N ALA A 111 49.79 -3.46 11.73
CA ALA A 111 49.56 -4.24 12.94
C ALA A 111 48.08 -4.19 13.36
N GLU A 112 47.47 -3.00 13.38
CA GLU A 112 46.04 -2.84 13.66
C GLU A 112 45.16 -3.63 12.67
N PHE A 113 45.42 -3.50 11.37
CA PHE A 113 44.69 -4.21 10.30
C PHE A 113 44.70 -5.72 10.54
N HIS A 114 45.85 -6.27 10.93
CA HIS A 114 45.99 -7.70 11.20
C HIS A 114 45.27 -8.19 12.45
N THR A 115 44.93 -7.32 13.40
CA THR A 115 44.12 -7.68 14.57
C THR A 115 42.62 -7.77 14.26
N ARG A 116 42.19 -7.28 13.09
CA ARG A 116 40.77 -7.25 12.72
C ARG A 116 40.21 -8.67 12.55
N PRO A 117 39.06 -9.00 13.16
CA PRO A 117 38.52 -10.36 13.16
C PRO A 117 38.12 -10.87 11.77
N GLU A 118 37.89 -9.97 10.81
CA GLU A 118 37.57 -10.27 9.42
C GLU A 118 38.72 -10.95 8.67
N ILE A 119 39.98 -10.70 9.07
CA ILE A 119 41.17 -11.18 8.35
C ILE A 119 41.21 -12.70 8.32
N ALA A 120 40.91 -13.36 9.44
CA ALA A 120 40.86 -14.81 9.53
C ALA A 120 39.85 -15.44 8.56
N ASP A 121 38.76 -14.73 8.27
CA ASP A 121 37.71 -15.18 7.36
C ASP A 121 38.03 -14.86 5.90
N LEU A 122 38.63 -13.69 5.62
CA LEU A 122 39.08 -13.32 4.28
C LEU A 122 40.18 -14.25 3.75
N LEU A 123 41.05 -14.75 4.63
CA LEU A 123 42.11 -15.70 4.26
C LEU A 123 41.56 -17.01 3.67
N ARG A 124 40.30 -17.36 3.93
CA ARG A 124 39.63 -18.56 3.40
C ARG A 124 39.24 -18.46 1.93
N TYR A 125 39.33 -17.28 1.32
CA TYR A 125 38.97 -17.05 -0.08
C TYR A 125 40.20 -16.97 -0.98
N SER A 126 40.05 -17.34 -2.25
CA SER A 126 41.14 -17.27 -3.22
C SER A 126 41.54 -15.81 -3.49
N LYS A 127 42.76 -15.59 -4.00
CA LYS A 127 43.17 -14.26 -4.46
C LYS A 127 42.18 -13.66 -5.47
N GLY A 128 41.68 -14.47 -6.40
CA GLY A 128 40.73 -14.02 -7.43
C GLY A 128 39.40 -13.56 -6.85
N ASP A 129 38.86 -14.28 -5.86
CA ASP A 129 37.62 -13.89 -5.19
C ASP A 129 37.77 -12.60 -4.38
N LEU A 130 38.90 -12.46 -3.66
CA LEU A 130 39.23 -11.25 -2.91
C LEU A 130 39.36 -10.04 -3.83
N ASP A 131 40.07 -10.16 -4.95
CA ASP A 131 40.24 -9.07 -5.94
C ASP A 131 38.90 -8.66 -6.56
N ARG A 132 38.11 -9.65 -7.03
CA ARG A 132 36.79 -9.41 -7.64
C ARG A 132 35.86 -8.69 -6.67
N ALA A 133 35.66 -9.25 -5.48
CA ALA A 133 34.76 -8.69 -4.46
C ALA A 133 35.20 -7.30 -4.00
N GLY A 134 36.51 -7.12 -3.78
CA GLY A 134 37.03 -5.84 -3.28
C GLY A 134 36.91 -4.71 -4.29
N ARG A 135 37.15 -5.00 -5.57
CA ARG A 135 36.97 -4.03 -6.66
C ARG A 135 35.51 -3.64 -6.84
N ALA A 136 34.60 -4.63 -6.84
CA ALA A 136 33.17 -4.37 -6.98
C ALA A 136 32.64 -3.45 -5.86
N LEU A 137 33.05 -3.70 -4.61
CA LEU A 137 32.69 -2.87 -3.47
C LEU A 137 33.27 -1.46 -3.56
N LEU A 138 34.54 -1.32 -3.95
CA LEU A 138 35.17 -0.01 -4.07
C LEU A 138 34.52 0.82 -5.19
N GLU A 139 34.22 0.20 -6.32
CA GLU A 139 33.54 0.84 -7.46
C GLU A 139 32.15 1.34 -7.07
N HIS A 140 31.37 0.53 -6.36
CA HIS A 140 29.99 0.85 -6.02
C HIS A 140 29.84 1.80 -4.82
N THR A 141 30.66 1.61 -3.78
CA THR A 141 30.50 2.34 -2.50
C THR A 141 31.55 3.42 -2.28
N GLY A 142 32.57 3.48 -3.14
CA GLY A 142 33.73 4.36 -2.99
C GLY A 142 34.66 4.00 -1.83
N ARG A 143 34.41 2.92 -1.08
CA ARG A 143 35.24 2.47 0.06
C ARG A 143 35.33 0.95 0.13
N LEU A 144 36.50 0.43 0.51
CA LEU A 144 36.66 -1.01 0.79
C LEU A 144 36.73 -1.28 2.29
N LEU A 145 35.57 -1.55 2.88
CA LEU A 145 35.46 -1.95 4.29
C LEU A 145 35.60 -3.48 4.42
N LEU A 146 36.26 -3.95 5.49
CA LEU A 146 36.55 -5.37 5.68
C LEU A 146 35.30 -6.24 5.82
N THR A 147 34.29 -5.78 6.58
CA THR A 147 33.07 -6.57 6.81
C THR A 147 32.26 -6.76 5.53
N PRO A 148 31.90 -5.72 4.75
CA PRO A 148 31.29 -5.89 3.43
C PRO A 148 32.14 -6.75 2.49
N TRP A 149 33.47 -6.66 2.57
CA TRP A 149 34.35 -7.47 1.74
C TRP A 149 34.26 -8.97 2.03
N VAL A 150 34.21 -9.36 3.31
CA VAL A 150 33.97 -10.76 3.69
C VAL A 150 32.61 -11.23 3.18
N VAL A 151 31.58 -10.38 3.30
CA VAL A 151 30.22 -10.68 2.87
C VAL A 151 30.16 -10.89 1.36
N GLU A 152 30.75 -9.99 0.58
CA GLU A 152 30.79 -10.06 -0.88
C GLU A 152 31.61 -11.25 -1.39
N CYS A 153 32.70 -11.62 -0.70
CA CYS A 153 33.45 -12.85 -1.00
C CYS A 153 32.61 -14.10 -0.73
N SER A 154 31.85 -14.09 0.37
CA SER A 154 30.99 -15.21 0.75
C SER A 154 29.80 -15.37 -0.19
N TRP A 155 29.29 -14.24 -0.68
CA TRP A 155 28.12 -14.18 -1.53
C TRP A 155 28.14 -12.91 -2.40
N PRO A 156 28.52 -13.05 -3.68
CA PRO A 156 28.57 -11.92 -4.61
C PRO A 156 27.22 -11.22 -4.74
N GLY A 157 27.23 -9.89 -4.71
CA GLY A 157 26.08 -9.00 -4.79
C GLY A 157 25.51 -8.58 -3.44
N LEU A 158 25.63 -9.39 -2.38
CA LEU A 158 25.01 -9.06 -1.08
C LEU A 158 25.63 -7.82 -0.42
N GLY A 159 26.93 -7.59 -0.61
CA GLY A 159 27.62 -6.44 -0.02
C GLY A 159 27.24 -5.10 -0.64
N LEU A 160 26.50 -5.11 -1.75
CA LEU A 160 26.18 -3.95 -2.58
C LEU A 160 24.70 -3.49 -2.45
N VAL A 161 23.87 -4.23 -1.72
CA VAL A 161 22.42 -4.02 -1.70
C VAL A 161 22.01 -2.90 -0.74
N ASP A 162 21.25 -1.92 -1.24
CA ASP A 162 20.48 -1.02 -0.37
C ASP A 162 19.12 -1.64 -0.04
N LEU A 163 18.95 -2.11 1.19
CA LEU A 163 17.68 -2.61 1.72
C LEU A 163 17.01 -1.61 2.66
N SER A 164 17.27 -0.31 2.49
CA SER A 164 16.54 0.72 3.21
C SER A 164 15.02 0.55 3.03
N TRP A 165 14.25 0.94 4.05
CA TRP A 165 12.80 0.85 3.99
C TRP A 165 12.23 1.63 2.79
N GLN A 166 12.90 2.72 2.41
CA GLN A 166 12.54 3.54 1.27
C GLN A 166 12.82 2.83 -0.07
N ALA A 167 13.99 2.20 -0.25
CA ALA A 167 14.34 1.44 -1.45
C ALA A 167 13.43 0.23 -1.66
N LEU A 168 13.09 -0.50 -0.59
CA LEU A 168 12.14 -1.62 -0.66
C LEU A 168 10.74 -1.18 -1.11
N ARG A 169 10.30 0.01 -0.70
CA ARG A 169 8.99 0.56 -1.07
C ARG A 169 8.92 1.19 -2.45
N SER A 170 10.04 1.64 -3.01
CA SER A 170 10.06 2.23 -4.36
C SER A 170 9.93 1.21 -5.48
N ALA A 171 9.88 -0.09 -5.15
CA ALA A 171 9.82 -1.19 -6.12
C ALA A 171 11.00 -1.19 -7.11
N ASP A 172 12.18 -0.81 -6.61
CA ASP A 172 13.42 -0.92 -7.35
C ASP A 172 13.73 -2.40 -7.64
N GLU A 173 13.92 -2.73 -8.92
CA GLU A 173 13.99 -4.11 -9.40
C GLU A 173 15.23 -4.83 -8.85
N ASP A 174 16.38 -4.15 -8.84
CA ASP A 174 17.64 -4.67 -8.29
C ASP A 174 17.52 -4.93 -6.79
N THR A 175 16.95 -3.98 -6.03
CA THR A 175 16.66 -4.14 -4.61
C THR A 175 15.77 -5.34 -4.32
N HIS A 176 14.75 -5.59 -5.16
CA HIS A 176 13.81 -6.71 -4.98
C HIS A 176 14.44 -8.07 -5.33
N ILE A 177 15.26 -8.13 -6.39
CA ILE A 177 16.03 -9.34 -6.73
C ILE A 177 16.91 -9.74 -5.55
N HIS A 178 17.67 -8.80 -5.01
CA HIS A 178 18.54 -9.07 -3.88
C HIS A 178 17.79 -9.35 -2.57
N ALA A 179 16.64 -8.72 -2.34
CA ALA A 179 15.78 -9.03 -1.20
C ALA A 179 15.28 -10.50 -1.21
N ARG A 180 15.02 -11.06 -2.40
CA ARG A 180 14.62 -12.47 -2.58
C ARG A 180 15.74 -13.46 -2.34
N GLU A 181 16.98 -13.01 -2.50
CA GLU A 181 18.14 -13.82 -2.19
C GLU A 181 18.30 -13.99 -0.67
N LEU A 182 18.09 -12.93 0.14
CA LEU A 182 18.33 -12.93 1.61
C LEU A 182 17.85 -14.19 2.36
N PRO A 183 16.62 -14.69 2.15
CA PRO A 183 16.13 -15.90 2.81
C PRO A 183 16.99 -17.13 2.52
N ALA A 184 17.49 -17.29 1.29
CA ALA A 184 18.29 -18.43 0.87
C ALA A 184 19.62 -18.48 1.64
N ALA A 185 20.30 -17.35 1.82
CA ALA A 185 21.52 -17.34 2.63
C ALA A 185 21.26 -17.46 4.12
N ALA A 186 20.21 -16.81 4.65
CA ALA A 186 19.84 -17.00 6.04
C ALA A 186 19.61 -18.50 6.34
N ILE A 187 18.92 -19.22 5.44
CA ILE A 187 18.70 -20.66 5.56
C ILE A 187 19.99 -21.48 5.42
N SER A 188 20.91 -21.08 4.54
CA SER A 188 22.22 -21.76 4.39
C SER A 188 22.99 -21.86 5.72
N GLY A 189 22.77 -20.90 6.63
CA GLY A 189 23.34 -20.87 7.98
C GLY A 189 22.87 -21.98 8.91
N VAL A 190 21.73 -22.63 8.64
CA VAL A 190 21.19 -23.72 9.46
C VAL A 190 22.04 -24.97 9.24
N SER A 191 22.84 -25.38 10.22
CA SER A 191 23.79 -26.49 10.11
C SER A 191 23.15 -27.86 9.83
N ASN A 192 21.97 -28.12 10.40
CA ASN A 192 21.27 -29.39 10.22
C ASN A 192 20.53 -29.43 8.88
N SER A 193 21.00 -30.28 7.96
CA SER A 193 20.46 -30.43 6.59
C SER A 193 18.96 -30.72 6.57
N ARG A 194 18.48 -31.62 7.44
CA ARG A 194 17.05 -31.99 7.50
C ARG A 194 16.17 -30.83 7.94
N ARG A 195 16.60 -30.04 8.93
CA ARG A 195 15.86 -28.83 9.37
C ARG A 195 15.87 -27.75 8.31
N ARG A 196 16.99 -27.60 7.60
CA ARG A 196 17.16 -26.66 6.50
C ARG A 196 16.17 -26.95 5.37
N ASP A 197 16.10 -28.21 4.92
CA ASP A 197 15.21 -28.64 3.84
C ASP A 197 13.73 -28.47 4.21
N VAL A 198 13.34 -28.86 5.44
CA VAL A 198 11.98 -28.62 5.95
C VAL A 198 11.59 -27.15 5.82
N LEU A 199 12.45 -26.23 6.28
CA LEU A 199 12.12 -24.80 6.27
C LEU A 199 12.16 -24.22 4.84
N ALA A 200 13.10 -24.64 4.00
CA ALA A 200 13.20 -24.21 2.60
C ALA A 200 11.95 -24.60 1.79
N ARG A 201 11.47 -25.84 1.91
CA ARG A 201 10.22 -26.31 1.27
C ARG A 201 8.99 -25.53 1.75
N ARG A 202 8.93 -25.20 3.04
CA ARG A 202 7.81 -24.45 3.63
C ARG A 202 7.76 -22.99 3.15
N LEU A 203 8.92 -22.40 2.88
CA LEU A 203 9.08 -21.04 2.39
C LEU A 203 9.10 -20.94 0.85
N GLY A 204 9.23 -22.07 0.15
CA GLY A 204 9.32 -22.10 -1.31
C GLY A 204 10.66 -21.59 -1.85
N LEU A 205 11.77 -21.95 -1.20
CA LEU A 205 13.13 -21.63 -1.68
C LEU A 205 13.71 -22.78 -2.50
N TYR A 206 14.78 -22.53 -3.25
CA TYR A 206 15.47 -23.54 -4.07
C TYR A 206 14.52 -24.25 -5.05
N ASP A 207 13.77 -23.44 -5.82
CA ASP A 207 12.78 -23.89 -6.81
C ASP A 207 11.59 -24.69 -6.26
N TYR A 208 11.45 -24.82 -4.94
CA TYR A 208 10.25 -25.38 -4.34
C TYR A 208 9.08 -24.41 -4.45
N GLN A 209 7.90 -24.95 -4.76
CA GLN A 209 6.65 -24.30 -4.39
C GLN A 209 6.43 -24.45 -2.88
N PRO A 210 5.92 -23.43 -2.17
CA PRO A 210 5.63 -23.51 -0.74
C PRO A 210 4.75 -24.70 -0.37
N GLN A 211 5.26 -25.57 0.50
CA GLN A 211 4.61 -26.85 0.83
C GLN A 211 3.88 -26.80 2.18
N SER A 212 2.83 -27.61 2.33
CA SER A 212 2.16 -27.82 3.62
C SER A 212 3.03 -28.64 4.58
N LEU A 213 2.78 -28.56 5.90
CA LEU A 213 3.49 -29.41 6.88
C LEU A 213 3.24 -30.90 6.66
N GLU A 214 2.10 -31.25 6.08
CA GLU A 214 1.74 -32.62 5.75
C GLU A 214 2.57 -33.14 4.58
N THR A 215 2.67 -32.36 3.50
CA THR A 215 3.50 -32.66 2.33
C THR A 215 4.99 -32.77 2.71
N VAL A 216 5.50 -31.83 3.51
CA VAL A 216 6.88 -31.86 3.99
C VAL A 216 7.11 -33.03 4.96
N GLY A 217 6.11 -33.37 5.77
CA GLY A 217 6.15 -34.56 6.63
C GLY A 217 6.32 -35.84 5.82
N ALA A 218 5.49 -36.02 4.79
CA ALA A 218 5.58 -37.17 3.88
C ALA A 218 6.94 -37.25 3.18
N ALA A 219 7.47 -36.14 2.66
CA ALA A 219 8.78 -36.09 2.00
C ALA A 219 9.96 -36.47 2.91
N HIS A 220 9.81 -36.32 4.23
CA HIS A 220 10.80 -36.69 5.23
C HIS A 220 10.43 -37.93 6.03
N GLU A 221 9.39 -38.67 5.63
CA GLU A 221 8.89 -39.87 6.32
C GLU A 221 8.60 -39.62 7.81
N VAL A 222 7.96 -38.49 8.12
CA VAL A 222 7.58 -38.10 9.48
C VAL A 222 6.16 -37.56 9.54
N SER A 223 5.57 -37.59 10.74
CA SER A 223 4.26 -36.97 10.95
C SER A 223 4.29 -35.46 10.70
N LYS A 224 3.13 -34.89 10.35
CA LYS A 224 2.90 -33.44 10.24
C LYS A 224 3.40 -32.68 11.47
N GLU A 225 3.14 -33.21 12.66
CA GLU A 225 3.57 -32.60 13.93
C GLU A 225 5.09 -32.64 14.07
N ARG A 226 5.74 -33.73 13.64
CA ARG A 226 7.20 -33.81 13.66
C ARG A 226 7.83 -32.86 12.65
N ALA A 227 7.25 -32.69 11.47
CA ALA A 227 7.69 -31.66 10.51
C ALA A 227 7.55 -30.25 11.11
N ARG A 228 6.45 -29.97 11.83
CA ARG A 228 6.26 -28.69 12.55
C ARG A 228 7.34 -28.46 13.60
N GLN A 229 7.67 -29.48 14.40
CA GLN A 229 8.75 -29.39 15.39
C GLN A 229 10.12 -29.14 14.74
N LEU A 230 10.40 -29.75 13.59
CA LEU A 230 11.64 -29.51 12.84
C LEU A 230 11.71 -28.07 12.33
N GLN A 231 10.60 -27.52 11.81
CA GLN A 231 10.48 -26.11 11.42
C GLN A 231 10.74 -25.16 12.60
N GLU A 232 10.09 -25.39 13.74
CA GLU A 232 10.30 -24.56 14.94
C GLU A 232 11.75 -24.60 15.42
N LYS A 233 12.38 -25.79 15.40
CA LYS A 233 13.81 -25.93 15.72
C LYS A 233 14.72 -25.26 14.69
N ALA A 234 14.32 -25.21 13.42
CA ALA A 234 15.05 -24.48 12.38
C ALA A 234 15.02 -22.97 12.65
N LEU A 235 13.84 -22.41 12.91
CA LEU A 235 13.66 -21.00 13.28
C LEU A 235 14.45 -20.62 14.54
N GLN A 236 14.47 -21.49 15.55
CA GLN A 236 15.27 -21.26 16.76
C GLN A 236 16.77 -21.26 16.47
N ARG A 237 17.25 -22.14 15.57
CA ARG A 237 18.68 -22.25 15.23
C ARG A 237 19.17 -21.10 14.35
N LEU A 238 18.30 -20.54 13.50
CA LEU A 238 18.56 -19.28 12.79
C LEU A 238 18.94 -18.13 13.72
N ARG A 239 18.56 -18.18 15.00
CA ARG A 239 18.96 -17.18 16.00
C ARG A 239 20.34 -17.44 16.63
N ALA A 240 20.76 -18.71 16.69
CA ALA A 240 21.76 -19.16 17.65
C ALA A 240 23.10 -19.61 17.05
N GLU A 241 23.13 -20.14 15.82
CA GLU A 241 24.35 -20.75 15.26
C GLU A 241 24.46 -20.56 13.74
N HIS A 242 25.64 -20.13 13.26
CA HIS A 242 25.88 -19.88 11.85
C HIS A 242 27.22 -20.44 11.38
N ARG A 243 27.20 -21.17 10.27
CA ARG A 243 28.42 -21.65 9.59
C ARG A 243 29.21 -20.49 8.96
N MET A 244 28.53 -19.39 8.62
CA MET A 244 29.08 -18.16 8.04
C MET A 244 28.54 -16.93 8.81
N PRO A 245 29.25 -16.47 9.86
CA PRO A 245 28.73 -15.43 10.76
C PRO A 245 28.50 -14.07 10.07
N TRP A 246 29.45 -13.61 9.25
CA TRP A 246 29.41 -12.27 8.66
C TRP A 246 28.26 -12.07 7.68
N ALA A 247 28.01 -13.01 6.78
CA ALA A 247 26.91 -12.91 5.81
C ALA A 247 25.56 -12.83 6.53
N ILE A 248 25.36 -13.63 7.58
CA ILE A 248 24.08 -13.67 8.28
C ILE A 248 23.92 -12.48 9.23
N ASP A 249 25.00 -12.05 9.89
CA ASP A 249 25.02 -10.80 10.67
C ASP A 249 24.76 -9.59 9.77
N HIS A 250 25.25 -9.61 8.53
CA HIS A 250 24.97 -8.58 7.53
C HIS A 250 23.49 -8.59 7.13
N VAL A 251 22.93 -9.74 6.73
CA VAL A 251 21.49 -9.88 6.40
C VAL A 251 20.62 -9.40 7.57
N ARG A 252 20.96 -9.81 8.79
CA ARG A 252 20.27 -9.34 10.00
C ARG A 252 20.32 -7.83 10.15
N SER A 253 21.51 -7.24 9.99
CA SER A 253 21.70 -5.79 10.15
C SER A 253 20.92 -5.01 9.09
N LEU A 254 20.85 -5.53 7.87
CA LEU A 254 20.01 -4.98 6.80
C LEU A 254 18.54 -4.96 7.22
N VAL A 255 17.98 -6.12 7.60
CA VAL A 255 16.58 -6.21 8.05
C VAL A 255 16.34 -5.29 9.24
N HIS A 256 17.23 -5.27 10.24
CA HIS A 256 17.07 -4.42 11.43
C HIS A 256 17.01 -2.94 11.07
N ARG A 257 17.92 -2.44 10.22
CA ARG A 257 17.89 -1.05 9.74
C ARG A 257 16.60 -0.72 9.00
N SER A 258 16.09 -1.64 8.18
CA SER A 258 14.79 -1.45 7.51
C SER A 258 13.64 -1.30 8.52
N LEU A 259 13.68 -2.05 9.62
CA LEU A 259 12.65 -2.00 10.67
C LEU A 259 12.74 -0.72 11.50
N GLU A 260 13.94 -0.27 11.87
CA GLU A 260 14.15 1.00 12.56
C GLU A 260 13.61 2.19 11.78
N GLN A 261 13.75 2.18 10.44
CA GLN A 261 13.25 3.23 9.57
C GLN A 261 11.72 3.18 9.36
N ALA A 262 11.05 2.07 9.69
CA ALA A 262 9.63 1.89 9.42
C ALA A 262 8.71 2.49 10.51
N GLY A 263 9.22 2.70 11.73
CA GLY A 263 8.48 3.29 12.85
C GLY A 263 8.82 2.66 14.20
N GLU A 264 8.37 3.28 15.29
CA GLU A 264 8.71 2.87 16.66
C GLU A 264 7.73 1.87 17.28
N SER A 265 6.53 1.70 16.71
CA SER A 265 5.53 0.81 17.29
C SER A 265 5.69 -0.65 16.85
N SER A 266 5.27 -1.59 17.70
CA SER A 266 5.23 -3.02 17.34
C SER A 266 4.39 -3.29 16.08
N VAL A 267 3.37 -2.48 15.79
CA VAL A 267 2.52 -2.65 14.61
C VAL A 267 3.26 -2.20 13.36
N ASP A 268 4.04 -1.13 13.45
CA ASP A 268 4.86 -0.63 12.33
C ASP A 268 5.96 -1.66 11.99
N SER A 269 6.63 -2.24 12.99
CA SER A 269 7.60 -3.31 12.77
C SER A 269 6.95 -4.54 12.13
N ALA A 270 5.72 -4.91 12.51
CA ALA A 270 5.00 -6.03 11.91
C ALA A 270 4.58 -5.74 10.46
N GLU A 271 4.14 -4.51 10.16
CA GLU A 271 3.82 -4.08 8.79
C GLU A 271 5.07 -4.03 7.91
N ALA A 272 6.20 -3.61 8.47
CA ALA A 272 7.48 -3.61 7.80
C ALA A 272 8.00 -5.01 7.51
N LEU A 273 8.00 -5.89 8.52
CA LEU A 273 8.34 -7.29 8.36
C LEU A 273 7.45 -7.98 7.33
N LEU A 274 6.14 -7.68 7.32
CA LEU A 274 5.22 -8.24 6.33
C LEU A 274 5.60 -7.78 4.92
N THR A 275 5.87 -6.49 4.73
CA THR A 275 6.25 -5.94 3.42
C THR A 275 7.57 -6.54 2.92
N ILE A 276 8.59 -6.61 3.78
CA ILE A 276 9.87 -7.28 3.47
C ILE A 276 9.63 -8.75 3.11
N SER A 277 8.75 -9.43 3.86
CA SER A 277 8.42 -10.83 3.63
C SER A 277 7.68 -11.05 2.30
N GLU A 278 6.76 -10.18 1.93
CA GLU A 278 6.04 -10.24 0.65
C GLU A 278 6.98 -10.04 -0.55
N ILE A 279 8.01 -9.21 -0.40
CA ILE A 279 9.02 -8.98 -1.44
C ILE A 279 9.97 -10.18 -1.54
N ALA A 280 10.52 -10.60 -0.39
CA ALA A 280 11.55 -11.63 -0.33
C ALA A 280 11.00 -13.06 -0.55
N LEU A 281 9.75 -13.30 -0.13
CA LEU A 281 9.11 -14.63 -0.10
C LEU A 281 7.67 -14.53 -0.64
N PRO A 282 7.46 -14.10 -1.90
CA PRO A 282 6.15 -13.70 -2.42
C PRO A 282 5.09 -14.81 -2.40
N ASN A 283 5.49 -16.07 -2.47
CA ASN A 283 4.58 -17.21 -2.50
C ASN A 283 4.38 -17.86 -1.13
N ALA A 284 5.25 -17.55 -0.15
CA ALA A 284 5.22 -18.21 1.15
C ALA A 284 3.98 -17.82 1.97
N ASP A 285 3.61 -18.66 2.94
CA ASP A 285 2.61 -18.28 3.94
C ASP A 285 3.10 -17.01 4.66
N PRO A 286 2.33 -15.88 4.63
CA PRO A 286 2.82 -14.61 5.15
C PRO A 286 3.18 -14.64 6.63
N ARG A 287 2.47 -15.47 7.42
CA ARG A 287 2.74 -15.60 8.85
C ARG A 287 4.05 -16.33 9.09
N LEU A 288 4.32 -17.40 8.33
CA LEU A 288 5.61 -18.09 8.40
C LEU A 288 6.76 -17.21 7.89
N ALA A 289 6.56 -16.48 6.79
CA ALA A 289 7.55 -15.58 6.22
C ALA A 289 7.93 -14.45 7.21
N VAL A 290 6.94 -13.83 7.86
CA VAL A 290 7.16 -12.83 8.93
C VAL A 290 7.93 -13.45 10.10
N ARG A 291 7.59 -14.66 10.54
CA ARG A 291 8.33 -15.34 11.62
C ARG A 291 9.76 -15.65 11.24
N PHE A 292 9.99 -16.01 9.98
CA PHE A 292 11.32 -16.26 9.44
C PHE A 292 12.15 -14.97 9.45
N MET A 293 11.64 -13.88 8.86
CA MET A 293 12.34 -12.59 8.83
C MET A 293 12.58 -12.03 10.25
N ALA A 294 11.62 -12.21 11.18
CA ALA A 294 11.82 -11.85 12.57
C ALA A 294 12.96 -12.66 13.23
N ALA A 295 13.06 -13.97 12.94
CA ALA A 295 14.14 -14.81 13.46
C ALA A 295 15.52 -14.40 12.90
N VAL A 296 15.57 -14.06 11.60
CA VAL A 296 16.77 -13.52 10.94
C VAL A 296 17.21 -12.21 11.62
N ALA A 297 16.24 -11.32 11.87
CA ALA A 297 16.41 -10.07 12.61
C ALA A 297 16.69 -10.25 14.11
N LYS A 298 16.87 -11.48 14.60
CA LYS A 298 17.18 -11.83 16.00
C LYS A 298 16.09 -11.53 17.04
N TYR A 299 14.85 -11.22 16.63
CA TYR A 299 13.73 -11.15 17.55
C TYR A 299 13.51 -12.48 18.27
N SER A 300 12.91 -12.42 19.46
CA SER A 300 12.50 -13.62 20.18
C SER A 300 11.43 -14.40 19.40
N LEU A 301 11.34 -15.70 19.68
CA LEU A 301 10.29 -16.54 19.08
C LEU A 301 8.89 -16.07 19.48
N GLN A 302 8.75 -15.37 20.60
CA GLN A 302 7.49 -14.81 21.08
C GLN A 302 7.11 -13.54 20.28
N GLU A 303 8.04 -12.61 20.11
CA GLU A 303 7.84 -11.42 19.28
C GLU A 303 7.53 -11.80 17.83
N GLY A 304 8.27 -12.76 17.25
CA GLY A 304 7.98 -13.27 15.91
C GLY A 304 6.56 -13.85 15.79
N LYS A 305 6.05 -14.54 16.82
CA LYS A 305 4.65 -15.02 16.86
C LYS A 305 3.66 -13.86 16.98
N GLN A 306 3.98 -12.82 17.75
CA GLN A 306 3.15 -11.63 17.90
C GLN A 306 3.01 -10.88 16.58
N PHE A 307 4.12 -10.61 15.89
CA PHE A 307 4.11 -9.98 14.56
C PHE A 307 3.28 -10.81 13.57
N ALA A 308 3.47 -12.13 13.57
CA ALA A 308 2.70 -13.04 12.71
C ALA A 308 1.21 -13.13 13.07
N ALA A 309 0.81 -12.81 14.29
CA ALA A 309 -0.59 -12.67 14.67
C ALA A 309 -1.17 -11.37 14.11
N GLN A 310 -0.41 -10.27 14.18
CA GLN A 310 -0.79 -8.95 13.63
C GLN A 310 -0.88 -8.96 12.10
N THR A 311 -0.15 -9.81 11.39
CA THR A 311 -0.23 -9.96 9.91
C THR A 311 -1.66 -10.08 9.40
N THR A 312 -2.53 -10.82 10.09
CA THR A 312 -3.92 -11.03 9.64
C THR A 312 -4.74 -9.74 9.68
N SER A 313 -4.60 -8.94 10.75
CA SER A 313 -5.32 -7.67 10.88
C SER A 313 -4.78 -6.61 9.92
N ILE A 314 -3.46 -6.57 9.69
CA ILE A 314 -2.83 -5.68 8.72
C ILE A 314 -3.35 -5.94 7.30
N LEU A 315 -3.35 -7.22 6.86
CA LEU A 315 -3.88 -7.60 5.54
C LEU A 315 -5.37 -7.27 5.39
N ALA A 316 -6.18 -7.50 6.44
CA ALA A 316 -7.59 -7.14 6.43
C ALA A 316 -7.79 -5.62 6.26
N ARG A 317 -6.98 -4.80 6.96
CA ARG A 317 -7.02 -3.34 6.87
C ARG A 317 -6.62 -2.85 5.48
N ARG A 318 -5.58 -3.43 4.86
CA ARG A 318 -5.16 -3.12 3.48
C ARG A 318 -6.29 -3.38 2.48
N ARG A 319 -6.94 -4.56 2.55
CA ARG A 319 -8.09 -4.93 1.70
C ARG A 319 -9.30 -4.02 1.90
N GLU A 320 -9.57 -3.57 3.12
CA GLU A 320 -10.66 -2.62 3.37
C GLU A 320 -10.39 -1.25 2.75
N ARG A 321 -9.18 -0.72 2.90
CA ARG A 321 -8.75 0.54 2.26
C ARG A 321 -8.89 0.47 0.74
N GLU A 322 -8.44 -0.62 0.13
CA GLU A 322 -8.57 -0.85 -1.31
C GLU A 322 -10.04 -0.91 -1.74
N ARG A 323 -10.88 -1.66 -1.02
CA ARG A 323 -12.33 -1.72 -1.29
C ARG A 323 -13.00 -0.35 -1.15
N GLN A 324 -12.62 0.43 -0.14
CA GLN A 324 -13.13 1.78 0.06
C GLN A 324 -12.73 2.70 -1.11
N HIS A 325 -11.47 2.63 -1.55
CA HIS A 325 -11.00 3.39 -2.72
C HIS A 325 -11.77 3.00 -3.98
N LEU A 326 -11.89 1.70 -4.28
CA LEU A 326 -12.67 1.20 -5.43
C LEU A 326 -14.14 1.62 -5.37
N ARG A 327 -14.77 1.61 -4.18
CA ARG A 327 -16.14 2.09 -3.98
C ARG A 327 -16.27 3.58 -4.29
N GLN A 328 -15.33 4.40 -3.84
CA GLN A 328 -15.32 5.84 -4.10
C GLN A 328 -15.13 6.12 -5.60
N THR A 329 -14.16 5.48 -6.24
CA THR A 329 -13.92 5.62 -7.69
C THR A 329 -15.12 5.15 -8.51
N GLY A 330 -15.72 4.01 -8.15
CA GLY A 330 -16.94 3.51 -8.79
C GLY A 330 -18.16 4.41 -8.59
N ALA A 331 -18.29 5.05 -7.42
CA ALA A 331 -19.35 6.03 -7.15
C ALA A 331 -19.18 7.29 -7.99
N ALA A 332 -17.95 7.80 -8.11
CA ALA A 332 -17.61 8.94 -8.97
C ALA A 332 -17.92 8.66 -10.44
N ARG A 333 -17.53 7.48 -10.97
CA ARG A 333 -17.87 7.09 -12.35
C ARG A 333 -19.38 7.11 -12.63
N ARG A 334 -20.17 6.49 -11.74
CA ARG A 334 -21.64 6.47 -11.86
C ARG A 334 -22.25 7.87 -11.73
N ALA A 335 -21.68 8.73 -10.90
CA ALA A 335 -22.09 10.13 -10.78
C ALA A 335 -21.80 10.90 -12.08
N THR A 336 -20.62 10.75 -12.68
CA THR A 336 -20.27 11.33 -13.98
C THR A 336 -21.22 10.88 -15.10
N GLU A 337 -21.57 9.60 -15.17
CA GLU A 337 -22.55 9.09 -16.15
C GLU A 337 -23.96 9.70 -15.95
N ARG A 338 -24.43 9.77 -14.69
CA ARG A 338 -25.72 10.42 -14.37
C ARG A 338 -25.69 11.91 -14.70
N CYS A 339 -24.61 12.60 -14.35
CA CYS A 339 -24.43 14.03 -14.63
C CYS A 339 -24.46 14.29 -16.14
N THR A 340 -23.83 13.43 -16.95
CA THR A 340 -23.88 13.53 -18.42
C THR A 340 -25.31 13.49 -18.94
N ARG A 341 -26.14 12.54 -18.45
CA ARG A 341 -27.55 12.45 -18.83
C ARG A 341 -28.35 13.67 -18.39
N LEU A 342 -28.10 14.18 -17.17
CA LEU A 342 -28.75 15.40 -16.68
C LEU A 342 -28.38 16.60 -17.55
N LEU A 343 -27.10 16.82 -17.84
CA LEU A 343 -26.62 17.94 -18.64
C LEU A 343 -27.15 17.92 -20.07
N ALA A 344 -27.30 16.73 -20.67
CA ALA A 344 -27.93 16.56 -21.98
C ALA A 344 -29.42 16.93 -21.98
N ALA A 345 -30.10 16.81 -20.84
CA ALA A 345 -31.50 17.17 -20.66
C ALA A 345 -31.72 18.63 -20.25
N VAL A 346 -30.66 19.36 -19.88
CA VAL A 346 -30.76 20.79 -19.55
C VAL A 346 -31.14 21.58 -20.79
N VAL A 347 -32.12 22.46 -20.64
CA VAL A 347 -32.51 23.42 -21.66
C VAL A 347 -31.60 24.63 -21.56
N TRP A 348 -30.76 24.84 -22.58
CA TRP A 348 -29.86 25.98 -22.62
C TRP A 348 -30.45 27.11 -23.47
N PRO A 349 -30.37 28.38 -23.04
CA PRO A 349 -30.74 29.52 -23.87
C PRO A 349 -29.70 29.73 -24.97
N SER A 350 -30.12 30.39 -26.06
CA SER A 350 -29.26 30.69 -27.21
C SER A 350 -28.12 31.66 -26.86
N THR A 351 -28.35 32.55 -25.88
CA THR A 351 -27.37 33.50 -25.37
C THR A 351 -26.84 33.05 -24.02
N ARG A 352 -25.51 33.06 -23.89
CA ARG A 352 -24.83 32.72 -22.64
C ARG A 352 -24.73 33.96 -21.75
N GLY A 353 -25.24 33.87 -20.53
CA GLY A 353 -25.15 34.98 -19.59
C GLY A 353 -24.00 34.85 -18.60
N SER A 354 -23.90 35.84 -17.70
CA SER A 354 -22.85 35.90 -16.69
C SER A 354 -23.05 34.83 -15.61
N LEU A 355 -21.93 34.35 -15.08
CA LEU A 355 -21.95 33.40 -13.98
C LEU A 355 -22.23 34.12 -12.66
N PRO A 356 -23.01 33.51 -11.76
CA PRO A 356 -23.15 34.01 -10.41
C PRO A 356 -21.83 33.87 -9.63
N ASP A 357 -21.53 34.83 -8.77
CA ASP A 357 -20.36 34.75 -7.88
C ASP A 357 -20.59 33.67 -6.80
N ALA A 358 -19.80 32.60 -6.85
CA ALA A 358 -19.85 31.49 -5.89
C ALA A 358 -19.71 31.95 -4.43
N ARG A 359 -19.05 33.09 -4.17
CA ARG A 359 -18.91 33.65 -2.81
C ARG A 359 -20.18 34.31 -2.31
N GLN A 360 -21.10 34.69 -3.20
CA GLN A 360 -22.34 35.38 -2.86
C GLN A 360 -23.57 34.46 -2.90
N VAL A 361 -23.53 33.37 -3.66
CA VAL A 361 -24.62 32.39 -3.70
C VAL A 361 -24.60 31.54 -2.43
N ARG A 362 -25.67 31.61 -1.65
CA ARG A 362 -25.91 30.81 -0.45
C ARG A 362 -27.36 30.35 -0.42
N ALA A 363 -27.62 29.28 0.33
CA ALA A 363 -28.97 28.85 0.64
C ALA A 363 -29.78 30.03 1.22
N ARG A 364 -30.91 30.36 0.61
CA ARG A 364 -31.75 31.51 1.00
C ARG A 364 -32.76 31.18 2.08
N ARG A 365 -32.78 29.92 2.56
CA ARG A 365 -33.79 29.40 3.46
C ARG A 365 -33.24 28.25 4.30
N SER A 366 -33.80 28.07 5.50
CA SER A 366 -33.56 26.90 6.34
C SER A 366 -34.38 25.69 5.91
N ILE A 367 -33.82 24.50 6.15
CA ILE A 367 -34.45 23.21 5.88
C ILE A 367 -35.77 23.11 6.65
N ARG A 368 -36.83 22.59 6.02
CA ARG A 368 -37.97 22.04 6.78
C ARG A 368 -37.65 20.61 7.20
N GLU A 369 -37.61 20.35 8.50
CA GLU A 369 -37.49 18.99 9.03
C GLU A 369 -38.65 18.13 8.52
N ARG A 370 -38.29 17.05 7.82
CA ARG A 370 -39.19 16.02 7.26
C ARG A 370 -38.53 14.66 7.41
N GLU A 371 -39.31 13.59 7.28
CA GLU A 371 -38.85 12.19 7.41
C GLU A 371 -37.65 11.82 6.51
N HIS A 372 -37.45 12.54 5.40
CA HIS A 372 -36.36 12.31 4.44
C HIS A 372 -35.47 13.54 4.19
N SER A 373 -35.46 14.52 5.11
CA SER A 373 -34.54 15.66 5.06
C SER A 373 -33.23 15.36 5.79
N GLY A 374 -32.13 16.00 5.38
CA GLY A 374 -30.86 15.85 6.07
C GLY A 374 -29.74 16.74 5.55
N LEU A 375 -28.50 16.40 5.94
CA LEU A 375 -27.27 17.07 5.52
C LEU A 375 -26.35 16.08 4.79
N TRP A 376 -25.76 16.51 3.69
CA TRP A 376 -24.71 15.81 2.95
C TRP A 376 -23.36 16.51 3.16
N ASP A 377 -22.35 15.79 3.64
CA ASP A 377 -20.98 16.29 3.74
C ASP A 377 -20.33 16.36 2.36
N SER A 378 -20.37 17.54 1.73
CA SER A 378 -19.82 17.77 0.38
C SER A 378 -18.32 18.02 0.44
N LEU A 379 -17.55 17.11 -0.17
CA LEU A 379 -16.11 17.31 -0.34
C LEU A 379 -15.83 18.39 -1.39
N LYS A 380 -16.66 18.49 -2.44
CA LYS A 380 -16.47 19.48 -3.51
C LYS A 380 -16.63 20.92 -3.02
N LEU A 381 -17.54 21.14 -2.07
CA LEU A 381 -17.82 22.46 -1.51
C LEU A 381 -17.12 22.70 -0.17
N GLY A 382 -16.58 21.65 0.47
CA GLY A 382 -15.98 21.74 1.80
C GLY A 382 -16.97 22.12 2.91
N ARG A 383 -18.27 21.83 2.72
CA ARG A 383 -19.34 22.17 3.68
C ARG A 383 -20.47 21.15 3.64
N LYS A 384 -21.35 21.20 4.64
CA LYS A 384 -22.63 20.47 4.60
C LYS A 384 -23.62 21.14 3.65
N VAL A 385 -24.34 20.33 2.89
CA VAL A 385 -25.41 20.72 1.95
C VAL A 385 -26.73 20.13 2.42
N ALA A 386 -27.75 20.96 2.52
CA ALA A 386 -29.09 20.53 2.88
C ALA A 386 -29.84 19.81 1.74
N TYR A 387 -30.68 18.85 2.09
CA TYR A 387 -31.68 18.25 1.20
C TYR A 387 -33.00 18.01 1.94
N GLU A 388 -34.13 18.13 1.25
CA GLU A 388 -35.48 17.89 1.76
C GLU A 388 -36.10 16.56 1.24
N SER A 389 -35.44 15.88 0.30
CA SER A 389 -35.90 14.60 -0.25
C SER A 389 -34.77 13.67 -0.72
N ILE A 390 -35.08 12.36 -0.86
CA ILE A 390 -34.14 11.36 -1.40
C ILE A 390 -33.76 11.67 -2.86
N ALA A 391 -34.69 12.22 -3.64
CA ALA A 391 -34.42 12.61 -5.03
C ALA A 391 -33.40 13.76 -5.08
N GLU A 392 -33.55 14.76 -4.21
CA GLU A 392 -32.57 15.84 -4.07
C GLU A 392 -31.20 15.31 -3.65
N LEU A 393 -31.15 14.44 -2.64
CA LEU A 393 -29.89 13.82 -2.20
C LEU A 393 -29.18 13.10 -3.36
N ARG A 394 -29.91 12.38 -4.22
CA ARG A 394 -29.33 11.71 -5.39
C ARG A 394 -28.74 12.70 -6.41
N VAL A 395 -29.40 13.84 -6.63
CA VAL A 395 -28.88 14.89 -7.52
C VAL A 395 -27.67 15.56 -6.88
N ILE A 396 -27.70 15.86 -5.59
CA ILE A 396 -26.58 16.42 -4.81
C ILE A 396 -25.37 15.49 -4.88
N GLN A 397 -25.52 14.20 -4.57
CA GLN A 397 -24.44 13.21 -4.69
C GLN A 397 -23.90 13.10 -6.11
N THR A 398 -24.77 13.26 -7.11
CA THR A 398 -24.36 13.27 -8.51
C THR A 398 -23.50 14.51 -8.81
N PHE A 399 -23.89 15.69 -8.34
CA PHE A 399 -23.11 16.92 -8.55
C PHE A 399 -21.83 16.97 -7.74
N ASP A 400 -21.83 16.45 -6.51
CA ASP A 400 -20.67 16.44 -5.62
C ASP A 400 -19.55 15.50 -6.10
N LEU A 401 -19.91 14.37 -6.71
CA LEU A 401 -18.95 13.37 -7.18
C LEU A 401 -18.62 13.46 -8.67
N ALA A 402 -19.46 14.11 -9.49
CA ALA A 402 -19.20 14.25 -10.92
C ALA A 402 -18.12 15.29 -11.19
N ASP A 403 -17.20 14.95 -12.10
CA ASP A 403 -16.13 15.86 -12.50
C ASP A 403 -16.65 17.07 -13.31
N GLN A 404 -17.76 16.91 -14.03
CA GLN A 404 -18.31 17.97 -14.91
C GLN A 404 -18.83 19.19 -14.15
N ILE A 405 -19.17 19.06 -12.86
CA ILE A 405 -19.68 20.15 -12.02
C ILE A 405 -18.52 20.83 -11.31
N ALA A 406 -18.36 22.14 -11.48
CA ALA A 406 -17.38 22.94 -10.75
C ALA A 406 -17.84 23.17 -9.30
N TRP A 407 -19.09 23.63 -9.13
CA TRP A 407 -19.71 23.84 -7.82
C TRP A 407 -21.24 23.91 -7.96
N TYR A 408 -21.96 23.81 -6.85
CA TYR A 408 -23.41 23.90 -6.80
C TYR A 408 -23.90 24.51 -5.47
N CYS A 409 -25.15 24.95 -5.42
CA CYS A 409 -25.78 25.50 -4.22
C CYS A 409 -27.26 25.12 -4.17
N GLU A 410 -27.71 24.67 -3.01
CA GLU A 410 -29.10 24.45 -2.66
C GLU A 410 -29.87 25.75 -2.44
N GLN A 411 -31.15 25.76 -2.79
CA GLN A 411 -32.10 26.87 -2.58
C GLN A 411 -31.50 28.27 -2.83
N PRO A 412 -30.94 28.50 -4.04
CA PRO A 412 -29.94 29.55 -4.26
C PRO A 412 -30.55 30.93 -4.49
N VAL A 413 -31.81 30.97 -4.96
CA VAL A 413 -32.49 32.19 -5.40
C VAL A 413 -33.96 32.20 -4.98
N ALA A 414 -34.53 33.39 -4.87
CA ALA A 414 -35.96 33.62 -4.64
C ALA A 414 -36.59 34.14 -5.92
N ILE A 415 -37.55 33.42 -6.49
CA ILE A 415 -38.22 33.73 -7.74
C ILE A 415 -39.70 34.02 -7.44
N PRO A 416 -40.21 35.23 -7.76
CA PRO A 416 -41.63 35.53 -7.62
C PRO A 416 -42.44 34.78 -8.68
N TYR A 417 -43.62 34.29 -8.30
CA TYR A 417 -44.60 33.73 -9.24
C TYR A 417 -46.02 34.04 -8.79
N GLN A 418 -46.97 33.95 -9.72
CA GLN A 418 -48.39 34.15 -9.45
C GLN A 418 -49.15 32.86 -9.72
N PHE A 419 -50.03 32.45 -8.81
CA PHE A 419 -50.91 31.29 -8.98
C PHE A 419 -52.32 31.67 -8.55
N GLY A 420 -53.26 31.67 -9.50
CA GLY A 420 -54.57 32.30 -9.29
C GLY A 420 -54.43 33.80 -9.03
N SER A 421 -55.08 34.30 -7.98
CA SER A 421 -55.02 35.71 -7.56
C SER A 421 -53.85 36.03 -6.61
N GLU A 422 -53.08 35.04 -6.17
CA GLU A 422 -52.06 35.22 -5.13
C GLU A 422 -50.64 35.30 -5.70
N LYS A 423 -49.81 36.16 -5.09
CA LYS A 423 -48.37 36.25 -5.35
C LYS A 423 -47.61 35.43 -4.33
N HIS A 424 -46.62 34.67 -4.80
CA HIS A 424 -45.81 33.79 -3.97
C HIS A 424 -44.33 33.92 -4.32
N THR A 425 -43.48 33.45 -3.41
CA THR A 425 -42.03 33.33 -3.62
C THR A 425 -41.66 31.85 -3.66
N TYR A 426 -40.92 31.46 -4.68
CA TYR A 426 -40.44 30.11 -4.91
C TYR A 426 -38.91 30.06 -4.88
N TYR A 427 -38.37 28.96 -4.36
CA TYR A 427 -36.94 28.71 -4.24
C TYR A 427 -36.64 27.41 -4.98
N PRO A 428 -35.96 27.46 -6.14
CA PRO A 428 -35.53 26.26 -6.86
C PRO A 428 -34.61 25.39 -5.99
N ASP A 429 -34.68 24.08 -6.15
CA ASP A 429 -33.94 23.16 -5.28
C ASP A 429 -32.42 23.32 -5.38
N LEU A 430 -31.86 23.44 -6.59
CA LEU A 430 -30.40 23.60 -6.79
C LEU A 430 -30.05 24.59 -7.92
N LEU A 431 -28.88 25.19 -7.81
CA LEU A 431 -28.12 25.82 -8.90
C LEU A 431 -26.81 25.06 -9.06
N ALA A 432 -26.40 24.79 -10.28
CA ALA A 432 -25.12 24.16 -10.57
C ALA A 432 -24.36 24.93 -11.64
N VAL A 433 -23.04 25.00 -11.45
CA VAL A 433 -22.09 25.54 -12.42
C VAL A 433 -21.18 24.43 -12.88
N THR A 434 -21.11 24.26 -14.19
CA THR A 434 -20.25 23.29 -14.87
C THR A 434 -18.82 23.80 -15.01
N LYS A 435 -17.85 22.88 -15.17
CA LYS A 435 -16.45 23.26 -15.43
C LYS A 435 -16.26 24.03 -16.74
N ASP A 436 -17.12 23.81 -17.72
CA ASP A 436 -17.14 24.58 -18.97
C ASP A 436 -17.83 25.95 -18.83
N GLN A 437 -18.06 26.39 -17.58
CA GLN A 437 -18.50 27.72 -17.19
C GLN A 437 -19.97 28.03 -17.56
N ARG A 438 -20.86 27.03 -17.60
CA ARG A 438 -22.31 27.21 -17.79
C ARG A 438 -23.08 27.02 -16.47
N CYS A 439 -24.06 27.88 -16.22
CA CYS A 439 -24.92 27.86 -15.02
C CYS A 439 -26.33 27.38 -15.36
N PHE A 440 -26.92 26.54 -14.52
CA PHE A 440 -28.32 26.12 -14.67
C PHE A 440 -29.03 25.92 -13.34
N LEU A 441 -30.35 26.15 -13.34
CA LEU A 441 -31.24 25.86 -12.22
C LEU A 441 -31.86 24.47 -12.38
N VAL A 442 -32.03 23.79 -11.25
CA VAL A 442 -32.60 22.45 -11.14
C VAL A 442 -33.74 22.48 -10.15
N GLU A 443 -34.91 22.04 -10.60
CA GLU A 443 -36.03 21.74 -9.73
C GLU A 443 -36.22 20.23 -9.64
N VAL A 444 -36.21 19.69 -8.42
CA VAL A 444 -36.30 18.25 -8.17
C VAL A 444 -37.72 17.89 -7.76
N LYS A 445 -38.44 17.15 -8.61
CA LYS A 445 -39.83 16.75 -8.38
C LYS A 445 -40.11 15.34 -8.90
N PRO A 446 -40.86 14.49 -8.19
CA PRO A 446 -41.32 13.21 -8.73
C PRO A 446 -42.08 13.38 -10.05
N HIS A 447 -41.98 12.40 -10.96
CA HIS A 447 -42.53 12.49 -12.33
C HIS A 447 -44.01 12.91 -12.40
N VAL A 448 -44.86 12.44 -11.48
CA VAL A 448 -46.29 12.83 -11.43
C VAL A 448 -46.46 14.29 -11.02
N GLU A 449 -45.65 14.75 -10.06
CA GLU A 449 -45.72 16.11 -9.55
C GLU A 449 -45.24 17.15 -10.56
N MET A 450 -44.35 16.76 -11.49
CA MET A 450 -43.93 17.61 -12.61
C MET A 450 -45.13 18.10 -13.43
N ALA A 451 -46.15 17.27 -13.61
CA ALA A 451 -47.33 17.62 -14.42
C ALA A 451 -48.36 18.49 -13.69
N THR A 452 -48.25 18.64 -12.36
CA THR A 452 -49.24 19.42 -11.60
C THR A 452 -49.19 20.90 -11.97
N SER A 453 -50.35 21.56 -11.99
CA SER A 453 -50.48 22.94 -12.46
C SER A 453 -49.60 23.91 -11.69
N ILE A 454 -49.53 23.76 -10.36
CA ILE A 454 -48.70 24.63 -9.52
C ILE A 454 -47.21 24.48 -9.84
N ASN A 455 -46.74 23.26 -10.09
CA ASN A 455 -45.33 23.02 -10.41
C ASN A 455 -45.01 23.43 -11.85
N ARG A 456 -45.97 23.36 -12.79
CA ARG A 456 -45.83 23.95 -14.13
C ARG A 456 -45.69 25.47 -14.07
N VAL A 457 -46.46 26.15 -13.22
CA VAL A 457 -46.34 27.61 -13.01
C VAL A 457 -44.99 27.98 -12.40
N LYS A 458 -44.52 27.24 -11.37
CA LYS A 458 -43.18 27.43 -10.80
C LYS A 458 -42.07 27.19 -11.83
N ALA A 459 -42.20 26.13 -12.64
CA ALA A 459 -41.26 25.82 -13.70
C ALA A 459 -41.23 26.96 -14.74
N ALA A 460 -42.38 27.47 -15.18
CA ALA A 460 -42.45 28.62 -16.08
C ALA A 460 -41.76 29.87 -15.51
N ALA A 461 -41.97 30.18 -14.23
CA ALA A 461 -41.28 31.29 -13.55
C ALA A 461 -39.75 31.07 -13.50
N MET A 462 -39.31 29.85 -13.21
CA MET A 462 -37.89 29.48 -13.25
C MET A 462 -37.29 29.62 -14.66
N PHE A 463 -38.03 29.20 -15.68
CA PHE A 463 -37.57 29.24 -17.07
C PHE A 463 -37.40 30.69 -17.54
N ALA A 464 -38.36 31.56 -17.24
CA ALA A 464 -38.26 32.99 -17.51
C ALA A 464 -37.06 33.62 -16.79
N TYR A 465 -36.90 33.30 -15.49
CA TYR A 465 -35.76 33.78 -14.69
C TYR A 465 -34.40 33.37 -15.27
N CYS A 466 -34.30 32.14 -15.79
CA CYS A 466 -33.10 31.61 -16.42
C CYS A 466 -32.84 32.25 -17.78
N ALA A 467 -33.89 32.45 -18.59
CA ALA A 467 -33.79 33.06 -19.92
C ALA A 467 -33.22 34.49 -19.86
N GLU A 468 -33.70 35.32 -18.92
CA GLU A 468 -33.18 36.67 -18.67
C GLU A 468 -31.68 36.70 -18.32
N ARG A 469 -31.16 35.61 -17.76
CA ARG A 469 -29.78 35.49 -17.25
C ARG A 469 -28.90 34.64 -18.14
N GLY A 470 -29.40 34.15 -19.27
CA GLY A 470 -28.66 33.22 -20.12
C GLY A 470 -28.20 31.95 -19.39
N TRP A 471 -29.01 31.46 -18.43
CA TRP A 471 -28.79 30.24 -17.67
C TRP A 471 -29.66 29.09 -18.21
N GLY A 472 -29.17 27.86 -18.05
CA GLY A 472 -29.96 26.67 -18.37
C GLY A 472 -31.00 26.35 -17.28
N HIS A 473 -31.93 25.45 -17.59
CA HIS A 473 -32.88 24.95 -16.61
C HIS A 473 -33.26 23.49 -16.84
N ILE A 474 -33.69 22.81 -15.76
CA ILE A 474 -34.23 21.45 -15.83
C ILE A 474 -35.19 21.19 -14.66
N VAL A 475 -36.23 20.40 -14.90
CA VAL A 475 -37.09 19.81 -13.87
C VAL A 475 -36.94 18.30 -13.94
N THR A 476 -36.53 17.64 -12.86
CA THR A 476 -36.08 16.24 -12.85
C THR A 476 -36.40 15.51 -11.54
N ASP A 477 -36.49 14.19 -11.56
CA ASP A 477 -36.47 13.36 -10.34
C ASP A 477 -35.09 12.72 -10.09
N GLY A 478 -34.11 13.09 -10.90
CA GLY A 478 -32.76 12.51 -10.96
C GLY A 478 -32.61 11.35 -11.95
N ALA A 479 -33.72 10.76 -12.42
CA ALA A 479 -33.75 9.69 -13.43
C ALA A 479 -34.48 10.09 -14.71
N ARG A 480 -35.58 10.83 -14.60
CA ARG A 480 -36.42 11.36 -15.67
C ARG A 480 -36.53 12.88 -15.55
N HIS A 481 -36.83 13.54 -16.66
CA HIS A 481 -37.04 14.98 -16.69
C HIS A 481 -38.37 15.36 -17.34
N MET A 482 -38.92 16.52 -16.99
CA MET A 482 -40.24 16.98 -17.42
C MET A 482 -40.38 17.00 -18.95
N ARG A 483 -39.35 17.43 -19.68
CA ARG A 483 -39.35 17.42 -21.16
C ARG A 483 -39.52 16.01 -21.73
N GLN A 484 -38.80 15.02 -21.17
CA GLN A 484 -38.96 13.62 -21.59
C GLN A 484 -40.40 13.12 -21.38
N LEU A 485 -41.07 13.57 -20.31
CA LEU A 485 -42.48 13.23 -20.09
C LEU A 485 -43.40 13.92 -21.10
N ALA A 486 -43.14 15.20 -21.41
CA ALA A 486 -43.91 15.93 -22.41
C ALA A 486 -43.77 15.33 -23.82
N ASP A 487 -42.57 14.83 -24.16
CA ASP A 487 -42.26 14.24 -25.47
C ASP A 487 -42.60 12.74 -25.54
N LEU A 488 -43.11 12.15 -24.45
CA LEU A 488 -43.41 10.72 -24.39
C LEU A 488 -44.51 10.35 -25.39
N THR A 489 -44.23 9.42 -26.29
CA THR A 489 -45.26 8.86 -27.16
C THR A 489 -46.23 8.03 -26.33
N VAL A 490 -47.50 8.45 -26.31
CA VAL A 490 -48.59 7.75 -25.62
C VAL A 490 -49.54 7.18 -26.66
N ASP A 491 -50.05 5.98 -26.42
CA ASP A 491 -51.06 5.34 -27.28
C ASP A 491 -52.27 6.28 -27.47
N PRO A 492 -52.62 6.64 -28.72
CA PRO A 492 -53.74 7.54 -29.02
C PRO A 492 -55.06 7.12 -28.37
N THR A 493 -55.32 5.82 -28.25
CA THR A 493 -56.55 5.31 -27.64
C THR A 493 -56.61 5.56 -26.13
N THR A 494 -55.45 5.65 -25.45
CA THR A 494 -55.37 6.07 -24.04
C THR A 494 -55.69 7.56 -23.88
N VAL A 495 -55.23 8.38 -24.83
CA VAL A 495 -55.53 9.83 -24.86
C VAL A 495 -57.03 10.05 -25.06
N GLU A 496 -57.64 9.34 -26.02
CA GLU A 496 -59.07 9.40 -26.32
C GLU A 496 -59.94 8.96 -25.14
N LEU A 497 -59.52 7.93 -24.40
CA LEU A 497 -60.20 7.45 -23.20
C LEU A 497 -60.31 8.56 -22.14
N LEU A 498 -59.20 9.22 -21.81
CA LEU A 498 -59.18 10.32 -20.84
C LEU A 498 -59.94 11.56 -21.34
N LEU A 499 -59.78 11.91 -22.62
CA LEU A 499 -60.54 13.00 -23.26
C LEU A 499 -62.05 12.76 -23.17
N SER A 500 -62.50 11.54 -23.46
CA SER A 500 -63.91 11.18 -23.44
C SER A 500 -64.49 11.21 -22.04
N ALA A 501 -63.70 10.81 -21.03
CA ALA A 501 -64.09 10.93 -19.63
C ALA A 501 -64.17 12.40 -19.18
N LEU A 502 -63.19 13.23 -19.56
CA LEU A 502 -63.15 14.67 -19.24
C LEU A 502 -64.27 15.49 -19.89
N LYS A 503 -64.78 15.06 -21.06
CA LYS A 503 -65.96 15.67 -21.70
C LYS A 503 -67.22 15.57 -20.82
N LYS A 504 -67.31 14.53 -19.98
CA LYS A 504 -68.48 14.31 -19.11
C LYS A 504 -68.39 15.13 -17.83
N ARG A 505 -67.20 15.18 -17.22
CA ARG A 505 -66.90 15.90 -15.98
C ARG A 505 -65.39 15.89 -15.70
N ASP A 506 -64.96 16.68 -14.72
CA ASP A 506 -63.62 16.59 -14.16
C ASP A 506 -63.34 15.20 -13.57
N LEU A 507 -62.10 14.74 -13.70
CA LEU A 507 -61.68 13.42 -13.23
C LEU A 507 -61.10 13.49 -11.83
N TYR A 508 -61.58 12.62 -10.95
CA TYR A 508 -61.08 12.42 -9.60
C TYR A 508 -60.31 11.10 -9.50
N TRP A 509 -59.68 10.84 -8.35
CA TRP A 509 -58.89 9.61 -8.17
C TRP A 509 -59.70 8.33 -8.41
N SER A 510 -60.97 8.31 -8.00
CA SER A 510 -61.89 7.19 -8.24
C SER A 510 -62.12 6.92 -9.74
N ASP A 511 -62.16 7.98 -10.56
CA ASP A 511 -62.33 7.85 -12.00
C ASP A 511 -61.09 7.25 -12.65
N ILE A 512 -59.90 7.68 -12.22
CA ILE A 512 -58.63 7.11 -12.69
C ILE A 512 -58.51 5.62 -12.33
N LEU A 513 -58.96 5.22 -11.15
CA LEU A 513 -59.00 3.81 -10.77
C LEU A 513 -59.96 3.00 -11.64
N HIS A 514 -61.12 3.56 -12.01
CA HIS A 514 -62.06 2.90 -12.90
C HIS A 514 -61.50 2.74 -14.31
N LEU A 515 -60.94 3.81 -14.88
CA LEU A 515 -60.33 3.79 -16.22
C LEU A 515 -59.14 2.82 -16.30
N ARG A 516 -58.39 2.66 -15.20
CA ARG A 516 -57.31 1.66 -15.10
C ARG A 516 -57.78 0.22 -15.24
N ASN A 517 -59.02 -0.09 -14.84
CA ASN A 517 -59.60 -1.41 -15.00
C ASN A 517 -60.03 -1.68 -16.45
N GLU A 518 -60.43 -0.63 -17.19
CA GLU A 518 -60.75 -0.75 -18.62
C GLU A 518 -59.48 -0.86 -19.47
N LYS A 519 -58.45 -0.07 -19.15
CA LYS A 519 -57.17 -0.08 -19.83
C LYS A 519 -56.02 0.24 -18.87
N PRO A 520 -54.92 -0.55 -18.85
CA PRO A 520 -53.76 -0.24 -18.03
C PRO A 520 -53.24 1.18 -18.29
N LEU A 521 -53.26 2.01 -17.25
CA LEU A 521 -52.95 3.45 -17.30
C LEU A 521 -51.93 3.79 -16.22
N THR A 522 -50.69 4.07 -16.62
CA THR A 522 -49.63 4.41 -15.67
C THR A 522 -49.70 5.88 -15.25
N SER A 523 -49.12 6.20 -14.09
CA SER A 523 -49.01 7.59 -13.64
C SER A 523 -48.10 8.44 -14.55
N ILE A 524 -47.17 7.79 -15.26
CA ILE A 524 -46.26 8.43 -16.21
C ILE A 524 -47.03 8.86 -17.46
N GLU A 525 -47.87 7.97 -18.02
CA GLU A 525 -48.73 8.30 -19.15
C GLU A 525 -49.72 9.40 -18.80
N ILE A 526 -50.36 9.35 -17.62
CA ILE A 526 -51.25 10.41 -17.16
C ILE A 526 -50.50 11.76 -17.10
N ALA A 527 -49.30 11.78 -16.50
CA ALA A 527 -48.48 12.99 -16.42
C ALA A 527 -48.09 13.51 -17.81
N ALA A 528 -47.71 12.63 -18.73
CA ALA A 528 -47.38 12.96 -20.12
C ALA A 528 -48.58 13.58 -20.85
N ILE A 529 -49.74 12.93 -20.79
CA ILE A 529 -50.98 13.43 -21.43
C ILE A 529 -51.38 14.79 -20.85
N VAL A 530 -51.34 14.94 -19.53
CA VAL A 530 -51.64 16.24 -18.87
C VAL A 530 -50.70 17.33 -19.37
N LEU A 531 -49.40 17.05 -19.49
CA LEU A 531 -48.42 18.00 -20.02
C LEU A 531 -48.70 18.35 -21.49
N GLN A 532 -48.96 17.36 -22.33
CA GLN A 532 -49.22 17.51 -23.77
C GLN A 532 -50.50 18.30 -24.06
N GLN A 533 -51.57 18.00 -23.31
CA GLN A 533 -52.88 18.62 -23.49
C GLN A 533 -53.02 19.94 -22.73
N GLY A 534 -52.07 20.25 -21.84
CA GLY A 534 -52.08 21.47 -21.03
C GLY A 534 -53.12 21.49 -19.92
N TRP A 535 -53.74 20.36 -19.57
CA TRP A 535 -54.79 20.26 -18.57
C TRP A 535 -54.36 20.75 -17.19
N ASN A 536 -55.33 21.17 -16.39
CA ASN A 536 -55.13 21.47 -14.98
C ASN A 536 -55.11 20.18 -14.17
N PHE A 537 -54.07 19.98 -13.37
CA PHE A 537 -53.87 18.79 -12.56
C PHE A 537 -53.45 19.14 -11.13
N GLN A 538 -54.18 18.61 -10.17
CA GLN A 538 -53.95 18.72 -8.73
C GLN A 538 -53.92 17.34 -8.11
N LEU A 539 -53.06 17.14 -7.09
CA LEU A 539 -52.98 15.88 -6.34
C LEU A 539 -53.74 15.93 -5.00
N ARG A 540 -54.05 17.13 -4.50
CA ARG A 540 -54.66 17.34 -3.18
C ARG A 540 -55.70 18.48 -3.23
N PRO A 541 -57.00 18.18 -3.44
CA PRO A 541 -57.55 16.87 -3.81
C PRO A 541 -57.12 16.45 -5.21
N TYR A 542 -57.14 15.15 -5.51
CA TYR A 542 -56.83 14.65 -6.85
C TYR A 542 -57.90 15.13 -7.83
N ARG A 543 -57.52 15.94 -8.82
CA ARG A 543 -58.44 16.48 -9.84
C ARG A 543 -57.69 16.77 -11.14
N ILE A 544 -58.25 16.31 -12.26
CA ILE A 544 -57.85 16.69 -13.62
C ILE A 544 -59.03 17.41 -14.28
N SER A 545 -58.78 18.57 -14.88
CA SER A 545 -59.78 19.34 -15.62
C SER A 545 -59.21 20.00 -16.88
N THR A 546 -60.07 20.26 -17.87
CA THR A 546 -59.70 20.89 -19.14
C THR A 546 -59.47 22.40 -19.03
N ASN A 547 -59.89 23.03 -17.94
CA ASN A 547 -59.70 24.46 -17.71
C ASN A 547 -58.21 24.76 -17.52
N CYS A 548 -57.60 25.40 -18.51
CA CYS A 548 -56.17 25.69 -18.52
C CYS A 548 -55.85 26.79 -17.50
N ALA A 549 -54.95 26.51 -16.55
CA ALA A 549 -54.46 27.50 -15.59
C ALA A 549 -53.26 28.32 -16.13
N VAL A 550 -52.71 27.93 -17.29
CA VAL A 550 -51.45 28.48 -17.83
C VAL A 550 -51.61 28.69 -19.34
N SER A 551 -51.38 29.90 -19.84
CA SER A 551 -51.24 30.15 -21.29
C SER A 551 -50.11 29.29 -21.87
N LYS A 552 -50.31 28.72 -23.07
CA LYS A 552 -49.30 27.86 -23.72
C LYS A 552 -47.93 28.56 -23.76
N PRO A 553 -46.81 27.86 -23.49
CA PRO A 553 -45.48 28.41 -23.71
C PRO A 553 -45.28 28.73 -25.19
N ALA A 554 -44.68 29.88 -25.50
CA ALA A 554 -44.18 30.16 -26.84
C ALA A 554 -43.08 29.14 -27.19
N ALA A 555 -43.15 28.61 -28.41
CA ALA A 555 -42.24 27.60 -28.94
C ALA A 555 -40.79 28.09 -29.06
#